data_AF-A0A3D2Y2C9-F1
#
_entry.id   AF-A0A3D2Y2C9-F1
#
_cell.length_a   1.000
_cell.length_b   1.000
_cell.length_c   1.000
_cell.angle_alpha   90.00
_cell.angle_beta   90.00
_cell.angle_gamma   90.00
#
_symmetry.space_group_name_H-M   'P 1'
#
loop_
_entity.id
_entity.type
_entity.pdbx_description
1 polymer ?
#
loop_
_entity_poly.entity_id
_entity_poly.type
_entity_poly.pdbx_seq_one_letter_code
_entity_poly.pdbx_strand_id
1 'polypeptide(L)' 'MQVFEDNSLAIGNTPLVKLKRVTGGNVYAKIESRNPSFSVKCRIGANMIWDAEKRGV' A
#
# COMPACT_ATOMS: atom_id res chain seq x y z
N MET A 1 -17.87 7.17 -8.49
CA MET A 1 -16.44 7.01 -8.82
C MET A 1 -15.66 7.50 -7.60
N GLN A 2 -14.66 6.75 -7.15
CA GLN A 2 -13.77 7.24 -6.09
C GLN A 2 -12.70 8.10 -6.74
N VAL A 3 -12.63 9.38 -6.34
CA VAL A 3 -11.65 10.35 -6.82
C VAL A 3 -10.80 10.74 -5.63
N PHE A 4 -9.48 10.73 -5.80
CA PHE A 4 -8.52 11.15 -4.78
C PHE A 4 -8.01 12.54 -5.14
N GLU A 5 -7.80 13.40 -4.14
CA GLU A 5 -7.26 14.76 -4.33
C GLU A 5 -5.86 14.70 -4.96
N ASP A 6 -5.04 13.74 -4.53
CA ASP A 6 -3.72 13.47 -5.09
C ASP A 6 -3.37 11.97 -5.04
N ASN A 7 -2.25 11.60 -5.64
CA ASN A 7 -1.82 10.20 -5.77
C ASN A 7 -1.39 9.55 -4.44
N SER A 8 -1.01 10.34 -3.43
CA SER A 8 -0.61 9.84 -2.11
C SER A 8 -1.79 9.29 -1.32
N LEU A 9 -3.01 9.78 -1.57
CA LEU A 9 -4.24 9.30 -0.95
C LEU A 9 -4.76 7.98 -1.55
N ALA A 10 -4.21 7.56 -2.69
CA ALA A 10 -4.54 6.28 -3.34
C ALA A 10 -3.74 5.08 -2.81
N ILE A 11 -2.95 5.25 -1.75
CA ILE A 11 -2.16 4.17 -1.14
C ILE A 11 -3.04 3.13 -0.42
N GLY A 12 -2.58 1.88 -0.40
CA GLY A 12 -3.18 0.81 0.39
C GLY A 12 -4.22 -0.02 -0.35
N ASN A 13 -5.19 -0.56 0.41
CA ASN A 13 -6.24 -1.47 -0.09
C ASN A 13 -5.73 -2.63 -0.97
N THR A 14 -4.53 -3.12 -0.65
CA THR A 14 -3.85 -4.18 -1.39
C THR A 14 -4.49 -5.55 -1.11
N PRO A 15 -4.65 -6.41 -2.12
CA PRO A 15 -5.36 -7.68 -1.95
C PRO A 15 -4.50 -8.73 -1.21
N LEU A 16 -5.18 -9.68 -0.58
CA LEU A 16 -4.62 -10.96 -0.16
C LEU A 16 -4.89 -12.02 -1.24
N VAL A 17 -3.86 -12.78 -1.61
CA VAL A 17 -3.94 -13.82 -2.64
C VAL A 17 -3.47 -15.15 -2.06
N LYS A 18 -4.31 -16.19 -2.14
CA LYS A 18 -3.94 -17.55 -1.69
C LYS A 18 -2.90 -18.18 -2.61
N LEU A 19 -1.81 -18.70 -2.04
CA LEU A 19 -0.80 -19.44 -2.79
C LEU A 19 -1.24 -20.90 -2.97
N LYS A 20 -1.37 -21.36 -4.22
CA LYS A 20 -1.91 -22.70 -4.52
C LYS A 20 -0.88 -23.78 -4.85
N ARG A 21 0.30 -23.41 -5.35
CA ARG A 21 1.25 -24.36 -5.97
C ARG A 21 2.62 -24.47 -5.28
N VAL A 22 2.97 -23.51 -4.43
CA VAL A 22 4.32 -23.39 -3.83
C VAL A 22 4.37 -23.83 -2.37
N THR A 23 3.23 -24.18 -1.78
CA THR A 23 3.10 -24.60 -0.38
C THR A 23 1.80 -25.40 -0.19
N GLY A 24 1.81 -26.38 0.72
CA GLY A 24 0.65 -27.20 1.07
C GLY A 24 -0.24 -26.61 2.17
N GLY A 25 0.16 -25.48 2.78
CA GLY A 25 -0.56 -24.85 3.89
C GLY A 25 -1.53 -23.73 3.47
N ASN A 26 -2.21 -23.15 4.46
CA ASN A 26 -3.03 -21.95 4.28
C ASN A 26 -2.16 -20.68 4.28
N VAL A 27 -1.43 -20.47 3.18
CA VAL A 27 -0.54 -19.30 3.01
C VAL A 27 -1.14 -18.30 2.04
N TYR A 28 -1.10 -17.02 2.42
CA TYR A 28 -1.62 -15.90 1.63
C TYR A 28 -0.54 -14.82 1.48
N ALA A 29 -0.43 -14.26 0.28
CA ALA A 29 0.45 -13.14 -0.01
C ALA A 29 -0.33 -11.83 -0.07
N LYS A 30 0.14 -10.80 0.64
CA LYS A 30 -0.39 -9.44 0.53
C LYS A 30 0.39 -8.67 -0.53
N ILE A 31 -0.28 -8.27 -1.61
CA ILE A 31 0.39 -7.78 -2.81
C ILE A 31 0.64 -6.27 -2.72
N GLU A 32 1.69 -5.89 -1.98
CA GLU A 32 2.05 -4.49 -1.73
C GLU A 32 2.56 -3.72 -2.96
N SER A 33 2.81 -4.42 -4.08
CA SER A 33 3.06 -3.76 -5.36
C SER A 33 1.80 -3.14 -5.99
N ARG A 34 0.60 -3.38 -5.45
CA ARG A 34 -0.63 -2.68 -5.86
C ARG A 34 -0.83 -1.36 -5.12
N ASN A 35 0.26 -0.65 -4.88
CA ASN A 35 0.27 0.74 -4.42
C ASN A 35 0.69 1.66 -5.59
N PRO A 36 0.48 2.99 -5.51
CA PRO A 36 0.72 3.93 -6.60
C PRO A 36 2.11 3.91 -7.26
N SER A 37 3.18 3.66 -6.50
CA SER A 37 4.55 3.50 -7.02
C SER A 37 5.10 2.08 -6.87
N PHE A 38 4.21 1.09 -6.89
CA PHE A 38 4.53 -0.33 -7.02
C PHE A 38 5.32 -0.97 -5.87
N SER A 39 5.31 -0.37 -4.68
CA SER A 39 5.92 -0.99 -3.50
C SER A 39 5.23 -0.60 -2.20
N VAL A 40 5.52 -1.37 -1.15
CA VAL A 40 5.09 -1.07 0.23
C VAL A 40 5.54 0.31 0.71
N LYS A 41 6.61 0.87 0.10
CA LYS A 41 7.21 2.14 0.52
C LYS A 41 6.30 3.35 0.28
N CYS A 42 5.29 3.24 -0.58
CA CYS A 42 4.30 4.32 -0.74
C CYS A 42 3.65 4.72 0.58
N ARG A 43 3.42 3.74 1.47
CA ARG A 43 2.75 3.97 2.76
C ARG A 43 3.58 4.85 3.68
N ILE A 44 4.84 4.48 3.88
CA ILE A 44 5.73 5.24 4.75
C ILE A 44 6.12 6.56 4.10
N GLY A 45 6.30 6.60 2.78
CA GLY A 45 6.62 7.83 2.04
C GLY A 45 5.54 8.89 2.23
N ALA A 46 4.27 8.53 1.99
CA ALA A 46 3.15 9.42 2.21
C ALA A 46 3.04 9.83 3.69
N ASN A 47 3.09 8.86 4.61
CA ASN A 47 2.90 9.15 6.03
C ASN A 47 4.02 10.01 6.64
N MET A 48 5.28 9.87 6.18
CA MET A 48 6.38 10.72 6.64
C MET A 48 6.17 12.18 6.23
N ILE A 49 5.72 12.42 5.00
CA ILE A 49 5.44 13.79 4.52
C ILE A 49 4.24 14.38 5.26
N TRP A 50 3.12 13.64 5.35
CA TRP A 50 1.94 14.10 6.07
C TRP A 50 2.22 14.40 7.55
N ASP A 51 3.08 13.61 8.19
CA ASP A 51 3.50 13.84 9.57
C ASP A 51 4.36 15.10 9.70
N ALA A 52 5.32 15.32 8.78
CA ALA A 52 6.13 16.53 8.75
C ALA A 52 5.26 17.79 8.54
N GLU A 53 4.32 17.74 7.60
CA GLU A 53 3.35 18.81 7.34
C GLU A 53 2.51 19.14 8.59
N LYS A 54 2.01 18.13 9.30
CA LYS A 54 1.27 18.32 10.57
C LYS A 54 2.12 18.92 11.68
N ARG A 55 3.42 18.57 11.73
CA ARG A 55 4.36 19.12 12.72
C ARG A 55 4.91 20.49 12.33
N GLY A 56 4.70 20.92 11.07
CA GLY A 56 5.23 22.17 10.55
C GLY A 56 6.75 22.15 10.35
N VAL A 57 7.32 21.00 9.95
CA VAL A 57 8.76 20.82 9.66
C VAL A 57 9.01 20.35 8.24
#